data_AF-A0A1U8NQV2-F1
#
_entry.id   AF-A0A1U8NQV2-F1
#
_cell.length_a   1.000
_cell.length_b   1.000
_cell.length_c   1.000
_cell.angle_alpha   90.00
_cell.angle_beta   90.00
_cell.angle_gamma   90.00
#
_symmetry.space_group_name_H-M   'P 1'
#
loop_
_entity.id
_entity.type
_entity.pdbx_description
1 polymer ?
#
loop_
_entity_poly.entity_id
_entity_poly.type
_entity_poly.pdbx_seq_one_letter_code
_entity_poly.pdbx_strand_id
1 'polypeptide(L)'
;MACFHSLNLRTPCLWTSLPCIRRHFSRNLKDGNKLLSFNRLYVIRPSPFQCLKKYCSLSGNLSSTVPGDLHAIPHGNAVISSKKEQIFHQEAALGRANLQETVVNAKSSNGRVMLIDGTSVIYRAYYKLLAKLHHGYLSHADGNGDWVLTIFTALSLIIDVLEFVPSHVAVVFDHDGLNFRHTLFPSYKSNRPPTPDTIVQGIQYLKASIKAMSIKVIEVPGVEADDVIGTLAARSVDAGFKVRVVSPDKDFFQILCPSLRLLRIAPRGYEMVSFGMEDFSKRYGDLKPSQFVDVVSLVGDRCDNIPGVDGIGNVHAVQLISKFGMLFC
;
A
#
# COMPACT_ATOMS: atom_id res chain seq x y z
N MET A 1 15.66 8.60 -2.42
CA MET A 1 14.98 9.33 -1.31
C MET A 1 13.51 9.53 -1.60
N ALA A 2 12.62 8.84 -0.89
CA ALA A 2 11.18 9.07 -0.95
C ALA A 2 10.85 10.54 -0.63
N CYS A 3 10.21 11.24 -1.57
CA CYS A 3 9.77 12.62 -1.39
C CYS A 3 8.30 12.59 -0.96
N PHE A 4 7.99 13.14 0.21
CA PHE A 4 6.60 13.35 0.64
C PHE A 4 5.97 14.44 -0.23
N HIS A 5 5.44 14.06 -1.38
CA HIS A 5 4.44 14.87 -2.06
C HIS A 5 3.07 14.41 -1.62
N SER A 6 2.24 15.36 -1.20
CA SER A 6 0.80 15.15 -1.01
C SER A 6 0.18 14.85 -2.37
N LEU A 7 0.33 13.61 -2.83
CA LEU A 7 -0.37 13.12 -4.00
C LEU A 7 -1.85 13.04 -3.62
N ASN A 8 -2.63 13.98 -4.15
CA ASN A 8 -4.09 13.98 -4.12
C ASN A 8 -4.63 12.87 -5.05
N LEU A 9 -4.28 11.62 -4.72
CA LEU A 9 -4.91 10.43 -5.29
C LEU A 9 -6.33 10.36 -4.72
N ARG A 10 -7.30 10.94 -5.43
CA ARG A 10 -8.72 10.65 -5.20
C ARG A 10 -8.94 9.17 -5.50
N THR A 11 -8.89 8.35 -4.47
CA THR A 11 -9.22 6.93 -4.54
C THR A 11 -10.49 6.71 -3.73
N PRO A 12 -11.58 6.20 -4.33
CA PRO A 12 -12.75 5.81 -3.54
C PRO A 12 -12.34 4.68 -2.59
N CYS A 13 -12.90 4.68 -1.37
CA CYS A 13 -12.60 3.77 -0.26
C CYS A 13 -12.08 2.40 -0.71
N LEU A 14 -10.75 2.22 -0.59
CA LEU A 14 -9.97 1.16 -1.25
C LEU A 14 -10.04 -0.22 -0.56
N TRP A 15 -10.82 -0.38 0.50
CA TRP A 15 -10.78 -1.57 1.34
C TRP A 15 -12.15 -2.22 1.44
N THR A 16 -12.49 -3.07 0.48
CA THR A 16 -13.55 -4.06 0.65
C THR A 16 -12.95 -5.32 1.28
N SER A 17 -13.47 -5.70 2.44
CA SER A 17 -13.05 -6.87 3.21
C SER A 17 -13.22 -8.18 2.43
N LEU A 18 -12.16 -9.00 2.36
CA LEU A 18 -12.22 -10.37 1.84
C LEU A 18 -12.64 -11.35 2.95
N PRO A 19 -13.49 -12.35 2.67
CA PRO A 19 -13.70 -13.48 3.56
C PRO A 19 -12.47 -14.40 3.57
N CYS A 20 -11.99 -14.72 4.76
CA CYS A 20 -10.79 -15.50 5.02
C CYS A 20 -10.98 -16.98 4.62
N ILE A 21 -10.25 -17.46 3.62
CA ILE A 21 -10.17 -18.89 3.29
C ILE A 21 -9.11 -19.52 4.20
N ARG A 22 -9.57 -20.13 5.29
CA ARG A 22 -8.71 -20.89 6.22
C ARG A 22 -8.34 -22.23 5.55
N ARG A 23 -7.11 -22.37 5.05
CA ARG A 23 -6.53 -23.69 4.71
C ARG A 23 -5.43 -24.02 5.70
N HIS A 24 -5.63 -25.10 6.46
CA HIS A 24 -4.54 -25.74 7.20
C HIS A 24 -3.62 -26.44 6.19
N PHE A 25 -2.44 -25.89 5.94
CA PHE A 25 -1.35 -26.63 5.33
C PHE A 25 -0.40 -27.08 6.44
N SER A 26 -0.42 -28.38 6.74
CA SER A 26 0.58 -28.99 7.62
C SER A 26 1.88 -29.17 6.82
N ARG A 27 2.98 -28.57 7.29
CA ARG A 27 4.32 -28.84 6.76
C ARG A 27 4.72 -30.25 7.23
N ASN A 28 4.66 -31.24 6.35
CA ASN A 28 5.26 -32.55 6.60
C ASN A 28 6.72 -32.53 6.15
N LEU A 29 7.62 -32.73 7.11
CA LEU A 29 9.00 -33.16 6.88
C LEU A 29 9.00 -34.47 6.09
N LYS A 30 9.85 -34.56 5.08
CA LYS A 30 10.03 -35.76 4.26
C LYS A 30 10.79 -36.82 5.07
N ASP A 31 10.14 -37.95 5.30
CA ASP A 31 10.80 -39.25 5.44
C ASP A 31 10.12 -40.25 4.50
N GLY A 32 10.93 -40.95 3.72
CA GLY A 32 10.68 -42.30 3.21
C GLY A 32 9.49 -42.56 2.26
N ASN A 33 9.84 -42.89 1.00
CA ASN A 33 9.09 -43.69 0.02
C ASN A 33 7.71 -44.25 0.45
N LYS A 34 6.63 -43.73 -0.16
CA LYS A 34 5.43 -44.51 -0.53
C LYS A 34 4.54 -43.71 -1.49
N LEU A 35 4.29 -44.29 -2.67
CA LEU A 35 3.23 -43.91 -3.59
C LEU A 35 1.88 -44.03 -2.88
N LEU A 36 1.08 -42.95 -2.86
CA LEU A 36 -0.32 -43.01 -2.44
C LEU A 36 -1.21 -42.25 -3.42
N SER A 37 -2.24 -42.95 -3.84
CA SER A 37 -3.27 -42.63 -4.82
C SER A 37 -4.13 -41.42 -4.44
N PHE A 38 -4.46 -40.59 -5.43
CA PHE A 38 -5.46 -39.53 -5.31
C PHE A 38 -6.85 -40.10 -5.08
N ASN A 39 -7.48 -39.76 -3.94
CA ASN A 39 -8.91 -39.94 -3.75
C ASN A 39 -9.68 -38.65 -4.07
N ARG A 40 -10.78 -38.87 -4.79
CA ARG A 40 -11.77 -37.99 -5.41
C ARG A 40 -12.24 -36.82 -4.52
N LEU A 41 -12.24 -35.61 -5.08
CA LEU A 41 -12.86 -34.40 -4.52
C LEU A 41 -14.40 -34.53 -4.54
N TYR A 42 -15.05 -34.31 -3.39
CA TYR A 42 -16.50 -34.08 -3.33
C TYR A 42 -16.80 -32.57 -3.34
N VAL A 43 -17.62 -32.15 -4.31
CA VAL A 43 -18.14 -30.79 -4.42
C VAL A 43 -19.42 -30.70 -3.59
N ILE A 44 -19.42 -29.91 -2.52
CA ILE A 44 -20.64 -29.53 -1.81
C ILE A 44 -21.14 -28.22 -2.45
N ARG A 45 -22.29 -28.26 -3.13
CA ARG A 45 -23.00 -27.08 -3.65
C ARG A 45 -23.80 -26.41 -2.51
N PRO A 46 -23.72 -25.10 -2.29
CA PRO A 46 -24.71 -24.38 -1.51
C PRO A 46 -25.92 -23.99 -2.37
N SER A 47 -27.11 -24.07 -1.77
CA SER A 47 -28.41 -23.67 -2.30
C SER A 47 -28.58 -22.14 -2.33
N PRO A 48 -29.47 -21.59 -3.20
CA PRO A 48 -29.63 -20.15 -3.34
C PRO A 48 -30.50 -19.55 -2.22
N PHE A 49 -29.96 -18.58 -1.49
CA PHE A 49 -30.75 -17.73 -0.61
C PHE A 49 -31.53 -16.70 -1.45
N GLN A 50 -32.86 -16.73 -1.31
CA GLN A 50 -33.80 -15.81 -1.92
C GLN A 50 -33.72 -14.42 -1.27
N CYS A 51 -33.51 -13.39 -2.08
CA CYS A 51 -33.65 -11.99 -1.70
C CYS A 51 -35.09 -11.54 -1.94
N LEU A 52 -35.80 -11.15 -0.88
CA LEU A 52 -37.19 -10.71 -0.92
C LEU A 52 -37.26 -9.28 -1.50
N LYS A 53 -37.64 -9.15 -2.78
CA LYS A 53 -38.03 -7.88 -3.41
C LYS A 53 -39.40 -7.46 -2.88
N LYS A 54 -39.48 -6.33 -2.17
CA LYS A 54 -40.75 -5.60 -1.98
C LYS A 54 -40.99 -4.73 -3.21
N TYR A 55 -42.12 -4.97 -3.88
CA TYR A 55 -42.70 -4.12 -4.90
C TYR A 55 -43.40 -2.91 -4.24
N CYS A 56 -43.22 -1.72 -4.80
CA CYS A 56 -44.26 -0.68 -4.82
C CYS A 56 -44.65 -0.46 -6.28
N SER A 57 -45.94 -0.56 -6.57
CA SER A 57 -46.53 -0.49 -7.90
C SER A 57 -47.55 0.63 -7.99
N LEU A 58 -47.67 1.17 -9.22
CA LEU A 58 -48.73 2.04 -9.78
C LEU A 58 -48.72 3.50 -9.29
N SER A 59 -48.95 4.52 -10.11
CA SER A 59 -49.39 4.70 -11.51
C SER A 59 -49.14 6.18 -11.85
N GLY A 60 -48.62 6.57 -13.03
CA GLY A 60 -49.44 6.85 -14.21
C GLY A 60 -49.73 8.36 -14.39
N ASN A 61 -48.83 9.05 -15.11
CA ASN A 61 -48.93 10.22 -16.01
C ASN A 61 -50.11 11.23 -15.91
N LEU A 62 -49.84 12.55 -16.02
CA LEU A 62 -49.91 13.33 -17.29
C LEU A 62 -49.68 14.86 -17.10
N SER A 63 -48.88 15.47 -18.03
CA SER A 63 -48.94 16.85 -18.61
C SER A 63 -48.86 18.10 -17.70
N SER A 64 -48.41 19.29 -18.08
CA SER A 64 -47.58 19.89 -19.15
C SER A 64 -47.53 21.40 -18.81
N THR A 65 -46.45 22.10 -19.15
CA THR A 65 -46.33 23.58 -19.22
C THR A 65 -47.26 24.14 -20.33
N VAL A 66 -47.75 25.40 -20.45
CA VAL A 66 -47.22 26.78 -20.32
C VAL A 66 -48.43 27.81 -20.20
N PRO A 67 -48.35 29.16 -20.40
CA PRO A 67 -48.57 30.24 -19.40
C PRO A 67 -49.78 31.19 -19.64
N GLY A 68 -50.00 32.20 -18.77
CA GLY A 68 -50.81 33.39 -19.11
C GLY A 68 -51.32 34.27 -17.94
N ASP A 69 -50.67 35.41 -17.75
CA ASP A 69 -51.18 36.78 -17.49
C ASP A 69 -52.31 37.17 -16.48
N LEU A 70 -51.92 38.16 -15.66
CA LEU A 70 -52.55 39.46 -15.30
C LEU A 70 -53.71 39.57 -14.27
N HIS A 71 -53.41 40.43 -13.27
CA HIS A 71 -54.23 41.42 -12.55
C HIS A 71 -55.29 41.02 -11.50
N ALA A 72 -55.04 41.51 -10.26
CA ALA A 72 -55.86 42.48 -9.50
C ALA A 72 -56.07 42.15 -8.00
N ILE A 73 -55.62 43.10 -7.16
CA ILE A 73 -55.91 43.38 -5.74
C ILE A 73 -57.36 43.99 -5.62
N PRO A 74 -58.10 44.17 -4.47
CA PRO A 74 -57.71 44.17 -3.03
C PRO A 74 -58.74 43.60 -1.98
N HIS A 75 -58.32 43.72 -0.70
CA HIS A 75 -59.08 44.11 0.52
C HIS A 75 -59.66 43.04 1.45
N GLY A 76 -59.29 43.17 2.74
CA GLY A 76 -60.02 42.62 3.89
C GLY A 76 -59.19 42.59 5.19
N ASN A 77 -59.22 43.69 5.97
CA ASN A 77 -58.63 43.84 7.30
C ASN A 77 -59.47 43.19 8.42
N ALA A 78 -58.82 42.62 9.44
CA ALA A 78 -59.19 42.63 10.87
C ALA A 78 -58.03 41.97 11.68
N VAL A 79 -57.23 42.58 12.57
CA VAL A 79 -57.39 43.48 13.74
C VAL A 79 -57.74 42.73 15.06
N ILE A 80 -56.71 42.60 15.94
CA ILE A 80 -56.66 42.71 17.43
C ILE A 80 -57.40 41.59 18.23
N SER A 81 -56.92 40.93 19.29
CA SER A 81 -56.31 41.31 20.59
C SER A 81 -55.95 40.01 21.34
N SER A 82 -54.77 39.80 21.92
CA SER A 82 -54.28 40.14 23.28
C SER A 82 -54.92 39.41 24.50
N LYS A 83 -54.00 39.00 25.42
CA LYS A 83 -54.12 38.49 26.81
C LYS A 83 -54.36 36.98 26.97
N LYS A 84 -53.39 36.14 27.37
CA LYS A 84 -52.51 36.07 28.58
C LYS A 84 -53.24 35.39 29.74
N GLU A 85 -52.88 34.14 30.04
CA GLU A 85 -52.73 33.64 31.42
C GLU A 85 -51.94 32.32 31.48
N GLN A 86 -51.07 32.26 32.49
CA GLN A 86 -50.03 31.27 32.75
C GLN A 86 -50.56 30.17 33.66
N ILE A 87 -50.24 28.90 33.39
CA ILE A 87 -50.09 27.88 34.45
C ILE A 87 -48.82 27.06 34.20
N PHE A 88 -48.01 27.03 35.26
CA PHE A 88 -46.75 26.39 35.60
C PHE A 88 -46.23 25.13 34.84
N HIS A 89 -44.99 25.28 34.36
CA HIS A 89 -43.77 24.47 34.57
C HIS A 89 -43.64 22.96 34.24
N GLN A 90 -42.49 22.66 33.62
CA GLN A 90 -41.75 21.38 33.51
C GLN A 90 -42.20 20.52 32.30
N GLU A 91 -41.48 20.38 31.18
CA GLU A 91 -40.05 20.18 30.93
C GLU A 91 -39.61 20.89 29.64
N ALA A 92 -38.57 21.73 29.74
CA ALA A 92 -37.81 22.23 28.61
C ALA A 92 -36.37 21.75 28.78
N ALA A 93 -35.99 20.69 28.04
CA ALA A 93 -34.61 20.40 27.62
C ALA A 93 -34.51 19.00 26.98
N LEU A 94 -35.11 18.77 25.81
CA LEU A 94 -34.71 17.62 24.98
C LEU A 94 -35.06 17.87 23.51
N GLY A 95 -34.30 18.75 22.86
CA GLY A 95 -34.56 19.02 21.45
C GLY A 95 -33.75 20.18 20.90
N ARG A 96 -32.43 20.00 20.83
CA ARG A 96 -31.49 20.70 19.92
C ARG A 96 -30.05 20.34 20.30
N ALA A 97 -29.66 19.10 20.02
CA ALA A 97 -28.26 18.68 19.92
C ALA A 97 -28.22 17.30 19.25
N ASN A 98 -28.18 17.29 17.91
CA ASN A 98 -27.48 16.25 17.15
C ASN A 98 -27.39 16.68 15.67
N LEU A 99 -26.69 17.79 15.49
CA LEU A 99 -26.00 18.18 14.26
C LEU A 99 -24.51 18.13 14.58
N GLN A 100 -23.98 16.94 14.85
CA GLN A 100 -22.55 16.69 14.96
C GLN A 100 -22.25 15.31 14.39
N GLU A 101 -21.44 15.33 13.32
CA GLU A 101 -20.46 14.30 13.01
C GLU A 101 -20.88 12.84 13.21
N THR A 102 -21.40 12.24 12.15
CA THR A 102 -21.02 10.87 11.80
C THR A 102 -19.57 10.86 11.31
N VAL A 103 -18.63 11.28 12.17
CA VAL A 103 -17.27 10.77 12.13
C VAL A 103 -17.43 9.29 12.38
N VAL A 104 -17.29 8.52 11.30
CA VAL A 104 -17.20 7.07 11.36
C VAL A 104 -16.14 6.78 12.41
N ASN A 105 -16.59 6.28 13.55
CA ASN A 105 -15.77 5.79 14.62
C ASN A 105 -15.07 4.54 14.06
N ALA A 106 -14.00 4.78 13.31
CA ALA A 106 -13.11 3.76 12.82
C ALA A 106 -12.46 3.17 14.05
N LYS A 107 -13.06 2.10 14.58
CA LYS A 107 -12.35 1.14 15.41
C LYS A 107 -10.96 1.02 14.80
N SER A 108 -9.94 1.37 15.58
CA SER A 108 -8.55 1.01 15.33
C SER A 108 -8.56 -0.46 14.91
N SER A 109 -8.55 -0.69 13.61
CA SER A 109 -8.57 -2.04 13.11
C SER A 109 -7.17 -2.53 13.40
N ASN A 110 -7.04 -3.58 14.22
CA ASN A 110 -5.82 -4.33 14.46
C ASN A 110 -5.27 -5.00 13.18
N GLY A 111 -5.63 -4.49 12.01
CA GLY A 111 -5.25 -4.93 10.70
C GLY A 111 -3.78 -4.63 10.41
N ARG A 112 -3.26 -5.40 9.47
CA ARG A 112 -1.88 -5.36 9.05
C ARG A 112 -1.83 -5.06 7.56
N VAL A 113 -1.19 -3.95 7.21
CA VAL A 113 -0.96 -3.56 5.82
C VAL A 113 0.42 -4.05 5.41
N MET A 114 0.49 -4.78 4.30
CA MET A 114 1.73 -5.22 3.68
C MET A 114 1.92 -4.50 2.35
N LEU A 115 2.98 -3.72 2.22
CA LEU A 115 3.34 -2.99 1.01
C LEU A 115 4.61 -3.64 0.43
N ILE A 116 4.51 -4.19 -0.77
CA ILE A 116 5.59 -4.94 -1.40
C ILE A 116 6.17 -4.13 -2.55
N ASP A 117 7.49 -3.95 -2.54
CA ASP A 117 8.24 -3.39 -3.66
C ASP A 117 8.41 -4.48 -4.74
N GLY A 118 7.53 -4.43 -5.74
CA GLY A 118 7.44 -5.41 -6.82
C GLY A 118 8.65 -5.39 -7.74
N THR A 119 9.21 -4.20 -8.01
CA THR A 119 10.43 -4.05 -8.80
C THR A 119 11.59 -4.76 -8.10
N SER A 120 11.81 -4.49 -6.82
CA SER A 120 12.88 -5.12 -6.07
C SER A 120 12.73 -6.65 -5.97
N VAL A 121 11.50 -7.14 -5.82
CA VAL A 121 11.21 -8.58 -5.79
C VAL A 121 11.60 -9.28 -7.10
N ILE A 122 11.26 -8.72 -8.27
CA ILE A 122 11.59 -9.35 -9.55
C ILE A 122 13.10 -9.31 -9.85
N TYR A 123 13.78 -8.20 -9.56
CA TYR A 123 15.25 -8.11 -9.70
C TYR A 123 15.96 -9.10 -8.79
N ARG A 124 15.50 -9.24 -7.55
CA ARG A 124 16.04 -10.22 -6.62
C ARG A 124 15.86 -11.64 -7.12
N ALA A 125 14.68 -11.96 -7.65
CA ALA A 125 14.40 -13.27 -8.22
C ALA A 125 15.36 -13.58 -9.39
N TYR A 126 15.52 -12.62 -10.31
CA TYR A 126 16.42 -12.74 -11.46
C TYR A 126 17.86 -13.00 -11.05
N TYR A 127 18.46 -12.15 -10.22
CA TYR A 127 19.88 -12.31 -9.85
C TYR A 127 20.13 -13.55 -8.97
N LYS A 128 19.14 -13.97 -8.17
CA LYS A 128 19.21 -15.23 -7.42
C LYS A 128 19.26 -16.44 -8.34
N LEU A 129 18.52 -16.42 -9.45
CA LEU A 129 18.57 -17.48 -10.46
C LEU A 129 19.88 -17.45 -11.23
N LEU A 130 20.32 -16.27 -11.65
CA LEU A 130 21.60 -16.12 -12.37
C LEU A 130 22.78 -16.68 -11.55
N ALA A 131 22.79 -16.42 -10.24
CA ALA A 131 23.81 -16.95 -9.33
C ALA A 131 23.73 -18.47 -9.13
N LYS A 132 22.54 -19.08 -9.26
CA LYS A 132 22.36 -20.54 -9.14
C LYS A 132 22.68 -21.28 -10.44
N LEU A 133 22.43 -20.66 -11.59
CA LEU A 133 22.42 -21.32 -12.90
C LEU A 133 23.70 -21.11 -13.72
N HIS A 134 24.82 -20.67 -13.12
CA HIS A 134 26.11 -20.43 -13.81
C HIS A 134 25.93 -19.75 -15.20
N HIS A 135 25.26 -18.59 -15.23
CA HIS A 135 24.99 -17.81 -16.46
C HIS A 135 23.91 -18.36 -17.42
N GLY A 136 22.77 -18.84 -16.90
CA GLY A 136 21.52 -18.87 -17.67
C GLY A 136 21.32 -20.06 -18.62
N TYR A 137 22.17 -21.09 -18.56
CA TYR A 137 21.97 -22.28 -19.38
C TYR A 137 21.07 -23.30 -18.68
N LEU A 138 19.76 -23.19 -18.90
CA LEU A 138 18.84 -24.31 -18.68
C LEU A 138 18.96 -25.27 -19.87
N SER A 139 19.61 -26.41 -19.66
CA SER A 139 19.94 -27.40 -20.71
C SER A 139 18.73 -27.99 -21.47
N HIS A 140 17.51 -27.77 -20.98
CA HIS A 140 16.26 -28.32 -21.54
C HIS A 140 15.15 -27.27 -21.69
N ALA A 141 15.45 -25.98 -21.53
CA ALA A 141 14.46 -24.92 -21.75
C ALA A 141 14.48 -24.47 -23.22
N ASP A 142 13.31 -24.22 -23.78
CA ASP A 142 13.04 -23.75 -25.15
C ASP A 142 13.46 -22.28 -25.40
N GLY A 143 14.50 -21.80 -24.71
CA GLY A 143 14.95 -20.40 -24.77
C GLY A 143 14.12 -19.42 -23.94
N ASN A 144 12.96 -19.82 -23.40
CA ASN A 144 12.07 -18.98 -22.59
C ASN A 144 12.13 -19.27 -21.06
N GLY A 145 12.95 -20.22 -20.63
CA GLY A 145 12.94 -20.72 -19.25
C GLY A 145 13.30 -19.67 -18.19
N ASP A 146 14.13 -18.68 -18.55
CA ASP A 146 14.70 -17.74 -17.58
C ASP A 146 13.66 -16.76 -17.03
N TRP A 147 12.80 -16.21 -17.89
CA TRP A 147 11.78 -15.24 -17.44
C TRP A 147 10.64 -15.94 -16.70
N VAL A 148 10.26 -17.15 -17.13
CA VAL A 148 9.26 -17.98 -16.43
C VAL A 148 9.74 -18.33 -15.03
N LEU A 149 10.99 -18.81 -14.91
CA LEU A 149 11.55 -19.16 -13.60
C LEU A 149 11.74 -17.93 -12.71
N THR A 150 12.08 -16.78 -13.30
CA THR A 150 12.16 -15.49 -12.60
C THR A 150 10.81 -15.11 -12.02
N ILE A 151 9.73 -15.16 -12.81
CA ILE A 151 8.37 -14.90 -12.32
C ILE A 151 7.98 -15.90 -11.25
N PHE A 152 8.22 -17.20 -11.46
CA PHE A 152 7.90 -18.23 -10.49
C PHE A 152 8.59 -17.98 -9.14
N THR A 153 9.86 -17.59 -9.18
CA THR A 153 10.65 -17.26 -7.99
C THR A 153 10.12 -15.99 -7.32
N ALA A 154 9.79 -14.95 -8.09
CA ALA A 154 9.20 -13.71 -7.58
C ALA A 154 7.82 -13.96 -6.92
N LEU A 155 6.95 -14.73 -7.55
CA LEU A 155 5.65 -15.13 -7.00
C LEU A 155 5.80 -15.95 -5.73
N SER A 156 6.78 -16.86 -5.68
CA SER A 156 7.08 -17.64 -4.48
C SER A 156 7.43 -16.72 -3.31
N LEU A 157 8.26 -15.70 -3.53
CA LEU A 157 8.59 -14.69 -2.51
C LEU A 157 7.35 -13.91 -2.05
N ILE A 158 6.46 -13.54 -2.98
CA ILE A 158 5.20 -12.88 -2.63
C ILE A 158 4.31 -13.81 -1.80
N ILE A 159 4.21 -15.09 -2.14
CA ILE A 159 3.44 -16.09 -1.38
C ILE A 159 4.02 -16.25 0.03
N ASP A 160 5.34 -16.33 0.18
CA ASP A 160 5.99 -16.38 1.48
C ASP A 160 5.63 -15.14 2.33
N VAL A 161 5.50 -13.96 1.70
CA VAL A 161 5.08 -12.73 2.38
C VAL A 161 3.62 -12.81 2.83
N LEU A 162 2.76 -13.48 2.05
CA LEU A 162 1.36 -13.70 2.40
C LEU A 162 1.18 -14.70 3.55
N GLU A 163 2.18 -15.54 3.87
CA GLU A 163 2.16 -16.40 5.06
C GLU A 163 2.05 -15.59 6.37
N PHE A 164 2.41 -14.30 6.35
CA PHE A 164 2.20 -13.39 7.49
C PHE A 164 0.74 -12.94 7.69
N VAL A 165 -0.18 -13.43 6.85
CA VAL A 165 -1.63 -13.18 6.90
C VAL A 165 -1.97 -11.69 7.08
N PRO A 166 -1.56 -10.82 6.14
CA PRO A 166 -1.92 -9.42 6.21
C PRO A 166 -3.44 -9.22 5.98
N SER A 167 -4.03 -8.21 6.62
CA SER A 167 -5.42 -7.85 6.32
C SER A 167 -5.53 -7.14 4.97
N HIS A 168 -4.45 -6.46 4.57
CA HIS A 168 -4.37 -5.61 3.39
C HIS A 168 -3.02 -5.82 2.73
N VAL A 169 -2.99 -6.01 1.41
CA VAL A 169 -1.75 -6.18 0.65
C VAL A 169 -1.80 -5.42 -0.66
N ALA A 170 -0.70 -4.75 -1.00
CA ALA A 170 -0.48 -4.14 -2.29
C ALA A 170 0.95 -4.39 -2.77
N VAL A 171 1.11 -4.59 -4.07
CA VAL A 171 2.42 -4.64 -4.74
C VAL A 171 2.56 -3.39 -5.58
N VAL A 172 3.64 -2.65 -5.36
CA VAL A 172 3.93 -1.39 -6.05
C VAL A 172 5.08 -1.63 -7.00
N PHE A 173 4.95 -1.15 -8.24
CA PHE A 173 6.01 -1.19 -9.24
C PHE A 173 6.43 0.23 -9.61
N ASP A 174 7.70 0.38 -9.98
CA ASP A 174 8.16 1.60 -10.64
C ASP A 174 7.45 1.75 -11.98
N HIS A 175 7.15 3.00 -12.31
CA HIS A 175 6.67 3.35 -13.64
C HIS A 175 7.85 3.62 -14.56
N ASP A 176 7.73 3.22 -15.82
CA ASP A 176 8.76 3.44 -16.83
C ASP A 176 8.97 4.93 -17.15
N GLY A 177 10.20 5.33 -17.44
CA GLY A 177 10.52 6.68 -17.90
C GLY A 177 11.03 7.64 -16.83
N LEU A 178 11.16 8.91 -17.23
CA LEU A 178 11.74 9.95 -16.39
C LEU A 178 10.76 10.39 -15.30
N ASN A 179 11.29 10.62 -14.11
CA ASN A 179 10.55 11.20 -12.98
C ASN A 179 11.10 12.59 -12.63
N PHE A 180 10.47 13.26 -11.67
CA PHE A 180 10.87 14.60 -11.24
C PHE A 180 12.32 14.68 -10.74
N ARG A 181 12.91 13.58 -10.23
CA ARG A 181 14.32 13.55 -9.78
C ARG A 181 15.29 13.72 -10.94
N HIS A 182 14.97 13.17 -12.12
CA HIS A 182 15.78 13.35 -13.32
C HIS A 182 15.74 14.80 -13.82
N THR A 183 14.65 15.52 -13.55
CA THR A 183 14.57 16.97 -13.86
C THR A 183 15.44 17.78 -12.92
N LEU A 184 15.50 17.41 -11.64
CA LEU A 184 16.32 18.08 -10.62
C LEU A 184 17.81 17.76 -10.75
N PHE A 185 18.13 16.51 -11.09
CA PHE A 185 19.50 16.01 -11.22
C PHE A 185 19.58 15.04 -12.40
N PRO A 186 20.02 15.49 -13.59
CA PRO A 186 20.05 14.68 -14.81
C PRO A 186 20.86 13.38 -14.72
N SER A 187 21.90 13.36 -13.87
CA SER A 187 22.75 12.18 -13.66
C SER A 187 22.16 11.18 -12.64
N TYR A 188 20.93 11.41 -12.15
CA TYR A 188 20.27 10.50 -11.21
C TYR A 188 20.13 9.09 -11.80
N LYS A 189 20.55 8.06 -11.05
CA LYS A 189 20.54 6.65 -11.45
C LYS A 189 21.26 6.34 -12.77
N SER A 190 22.05 7.27 -13.32
CA SER A 190 22.68 7.12 -14.64
C SER A 190 23.78 6.05 -14.69
N ASN A 191 24.27 5.61 -13.53
CA ASN A 191 25.26 4.55 -13.40
C ASN A 191 24.65 3.14 -13.29
N ARG A 192 23.31 3.03 -13.29
CA ARG A 192 22.64 1.73 -13.22
C ARG A 192 22.69 1.04 -14.59
N PRO A 193 22.96 -0.28 -14.65
CA PRO A 193 22.86 -1.02 -15.89
C PRO A 193 21.41 -1.03 -16.40
N PRO A 194 21.20 -1.17 -17.72
CA PRO A 194 19.85 -1.30 -18.26
C PRO A 194 19.14 -2.53 -17.67
N THR A 195 17.80 -2.45 -17.59
CA THR A 195 16.97 -3.56 -17.13
C THR A 195 17.20 -4.80 -18.01
N PRO A 196 17.53 -5.97 -17.43
CA PRO A 196 17.71 -7.20 -18.19
C PRO A 196 16.46 -7.58 -18.99
N ASP A 197 16.64 -8.04 -20.23
CA ASP A 197 15.54 -8.41 -21.13
C ASP A 197 14.58 -9.44 -20.51
N THR A 198 15.12 -10.38 -19.72
CA THR A 198 14.36 -11.36 -18.95
C THR A 198 13.33 -10.71 -18.01
N ILE A 199 13.70 -9.60 -17.37
CA ILE A 199 12.81 -8.84 -16.49
C ILE A 199 11.79 -8.07 -17.31
N VAL A 200 12.22 -7.40 -18.40
CA VAL A 200 11.33 -6.64 -19.30
C VAL A 200 10.23 -7.56 -19.87
N GLN A 201 10.59 -8.76 -20.31
CA GLN A 201 9.64 -9.75 -20.82
C GLN A 201 8.71 -10.28 -19.71
N GLY A 202 9.27 -10.53 -18.52
CA GLY A 202 8.55 -11.20 -17.43
C GLY A 202 7.65 -10.30 -16.58
N ILE A 203 7.93 -8.99 -16.49
CA ILE A 203 7.25 -8.09 -15.54
C ILE A 203 5.75 -7.98 -15.79
N GLN A 204 5.32 -7.95 -17.05
CA GLN A 204 3.89 -7.90 -17.41
C GLN A 204 3.13 -9.13 -16.92
N TYR A 205 3.74 -10.31 -17.03
CA TYR A 205 3.15 -11.56 -16.59
C TYR A 205 3.13 -11.66 -15.07
N LEU A 206 4.19 -11.20 -14.39
CA LEU A 206 4.20 -11.07 -12.93
C LEU A 206 3.05 -10.17 -12.45
N LYS A 207 2.90 -8.97 -13.04
CA LYS A 207 1.79 -8.05 -12.74
C LYS A 207 0.43 -8.72 -12.96
N ALA A 208 0.25 -9.47 -14.05
CA ALA A 208 -0.99 -10.19 -14.34
C ALA A 208 -1.27 -11.31 -13.32
N SER A 209 -0.26 -12.10 -12.95
CA SER A 209 -0.39 -13.17 -11.94
C SER A 209 -0.77 -12.60 -10.57
N ILE A 210 -0.15 -11.49 -10.15
CA ILE A 210 -0.48 -10.83 -8.87
C ILE A 210 -1.94 -10.34 -8.87
N LYS A 211 -2.40 -9.74 -9.98
CA LYS A 211 -3.81 -9.34 -10.14
C LYS A 211 -4.75 -10.56 -10.08
N ALA A 212 -4.38 -11.68 -10.68
CA ALA A 212 -5.16 -12.92 -10.63
C ALA A 212 -5.27 -13.50 -9.20
N MET A 213 -4.27 -13.25 -8.35
CA MET A 213 -4.33 -13.54 -6.90
C MET A 213 -5.23 -12.57 -6.11
N SER A 214 -5.94 -11.66 -6.78
CA SER A 214 -6.74 -10.59 -6.17
C SER A 214 -5.94 -9.61 -5.30
N ILE A 215 -4.64 -9.47 -5.58
CA ILE A 215 -3.76 -8.50 -4.92
C ILE A 215 -3.73 -7.21 -5.73
N LYS A 216 -3.81 -6.07 -5.03
CA LYS A 216 -3.75 -4.77 -5.69
C LYS A 216 -2.34 -4.53 -6.25
N VAL A 217 -2.24 -4.33 -7.55
CA VAL A 217 -1.03 -3.83 -8.22
C VAL A 217 -1.17 -2.33 -8.43
N ILE A 218 -0.17 -1.57 -7.99
CA ILE A 218 -0.14 -0.11 -8.06
C ILE A 218 1.09 0.33 -8.84
N GLU A 219 0.89 1.27 -9.75
CA GLU A 219 1.92 1.91 -10.56
C GLU A 219 1.43 3.31 -10.86
N VAL A 220 2.26 4.32 -10.62
CA VAL A 220 1.88 5.74 -10.74
C VAL A 220 2.84 6.43 -11.70
N PRO A 221 2.35 6.97 -12.82
CA PRO A 221 3.19 7.68 -13.78
C PRO A 221 4.00 8.82 -13.18
N GLY A 222 5.28 8.87 -13.49
CA GLY A 222 6.21 9.93 -13.07
C GLY A 222 6.62 9.89 -11.60
N VAL A 223 6.28 8.82 -10.88
CA VAL A 223 6.55 8.65 -9.44
C VAL A 223 7.21 7.28 -9.21
N GLU A 224 8.21 7.21 -8.33
CA GLU A 224 8.88 5.94 -8.02
C GLU A 224 8.07 5.08 -7.05
N ALA A 225 8.31 3.77 -7.07
CA ALA A 225 7.65 2.85 -6.15
C ALA A 225 7.86 3.26 -4.68
N ASP A 226 9.04 3.78 -4.35
CA ASP A 226 9.40 4.22 -2.99
C ASP A 226 8.52 5.35 -2.49
N ASP A 227 8.16 6.30 -3.36
CA ASP A 227 7.30 7.43 -3.02
C ASP A 227 5.86 6.96 -2.75
N VAL A 228 5.37 6.06 -3.59
CA VAL A 228 4.04 5.46 -3.45
C VAL A 228 3.96 4.63 -2.17
N ILE A 229 4.96 3.79 -1.92
CA ILE A 229 5.06 2.97 -0.70
C ILE A 229 5.15 3.86 0.53
N GLY A 230 6.02 4.86 0.54
CA GLY A 230 6.16 5.81 1.65
C GLY A 230 4.85 6.53 1.97
N THR A 231 4.15 7.00 0.93
CA THR A 231 2.85 7.67 1.06
C THR A 231 1.77 6.74 1.64
N LEU A 232 1.65 5.52 1.10
CA LEU A 232 0.68 4.54 1.59
C LEU A 232 1.00 4.08 3.01
N ALA A 233 2.28 3.95 3.34
CA ALA A 233 2.73 3.52 4.65
C ALA A 233 2.41 4.56 5.72
N ALA A 234 2.72 5.83 5.49
CA ALA A 234 2.40 6.93 6.39
C ALA A 234 0.89 7.01 6.65
N ARG A 235 0.07 7.05 5.58
CA ARG A 235 -1.40 7.08 5.69
C ARG A 235 -1.97 5.86 6.43
N SER A 236 -1.37 4.69 6.25
CA SER A 236 -1.80 3.48 6.95
C SER A 236 -1.46 3.52 8.44
N VAL A 237 -0.29 4.07 8.80
CA VAL A 237 0.09 4.30 10.20
C VAL A 237 -0.87 5.29 10.85
N ASP A 238 -1.17 6.40 10.18
CA ASP A 238 -2.10 7.44 10.68
C ASP A 238 -3.52 6.88 10.86
N ALA A 239 -3.94 5.95 10.00
CA ALA A 239 -5.20 5.22 10.13
C ALA A 239 -5.17 4.10 11.20
N GLY A 240 -4.07 3.96 11.95
CA GLY A 240 -3.96 3.02 13.08
C GLY A 240 -3.58 1.59 12.70
N PHE A 241 -3.15 1.33 11.46
CA PHE A 241 -2.71 0.00 11.04
C PHE A 241 -1.26 -0.29 11.46
N LYS A 242 -0.94 -1.59 11.61
CA LYS A 242 0.45 -2.05 11.63
C LYS A 242 0.94 -2.28 10.22
N VAL A 243 2.02 -1.60 9.83
CA VAL A 243 2.54 -1.59 8.47
C VAL A 243 3.82 -2.41 8.38
N ARG A 244 3.93 -3.20 7.31
CA ARG A 244 5.17 -3.85 6.90
C ARG A 244 5.50 -3.49 5.46
N VAL A 245 6.70 -2.96 5.24
CA VAL A 245 7.23 -2.68 3.91
C VAL A 245 8.21 -3.78 3.53
N VAL A 246 7.97 -4.45 2.42
CA VAL A 246 8.83 -5.52 1.89
C VAL A 246 9.73 -4.95 0.81
N SER A 247 10.91 -4.49 1.22
CA SER A 247 11.96 -4.01 0.31
C SER A 247 13.34 -4.15 0.99
N PRO A 248 14.41 -4.45 0.25
CA PRO A 248 15.77 -4.38 0.76
C PRO A 248 16.31 -2.95 0.85
N ASP A 249 15.63 -1.95 0.27
CA ASP A 249 16.12 -0.59 0.17
C ASP A 249 16.31 0.06 1.55
N LYS A 250 17.47 0.70 1.73
CA LYS A 250 17.82 1.45 2.93
C LYS A 250 17.04 2.75 3.04
N ASP A 251 16.51 3.27 1.93
CA ASP A 251 15.77 4.54 1.90
C ASP A 251 14.51 4.50 2.76
N PHE A 252 13.91 3.31 2.95
CA PHE A 252 12.78 3.14 3.85
C PHE A 252 13.15 3.20 5.34
N PHE A 253 14.43 3.27 5.71
CA PHE A 253 14.81 3.51 7.10
C PHE A 253 14.24 4.83 7.61
N GLN A 254 14.02 5.82 6.73
CA GLN A 254 13.54 7.14 7.14
C GLN A 254 12.10 7.15 7.67
N ILE A 255 11.28 6.17 7.27
CA ILE A 255 9.86 6.08 7.65
C ILE A 255 9.61 5.09 8.80
N LEU A 256 10.67 4.55 9.41
CA LEU A 256 10.54 3.61 10.54
C LEU A 256 9.84 4.28 11.73
N CYS A 257 8.92 3.55 12.36
CA CYS A 257 8.22 3.98 13.57
C CYS A 257 7.70 2.76 14.35
N PRO A 258 7.15 2.92 15.56
CA PRO A 258 6.61 1.80 16.35
C PRO A 258 5.51 0.97 15.66
N SER A 259 4.84 1.53 14.66
CA SER A 259 3.80 0.87 13.88
C SER A 259 4.24 0.43 12.48
N LEU A 260 5.47 0.76 12.05
CA LEU A 260 6.00 0.45 10.72
C LEU A 260 7.34 -0.28 10.82
N ARG A 261 7.43 -1.44 10.17
CA ARG A 261 8.66 -2.23 10.11
C ARG A 261 9.01 -2.60 8.69
N LEU A 262 10.29 -2.80 8.41
CA LEU A 262 10.73 -3.37 7.15
C LEU A 262 10.83 -4.88 7.27
N LEU A 263 10.46 -5.58 6.19
CA LEU A 263 10.61 -7.01 6.06
C LEU A 263 11.60 -7.26 4.92
N ARG A 264 12.85 -7.55 5.29
CA ARG A 264 13.95 -7.70 4.36
C ARG A 264 14.21 -9.18 4.17
N ILE A 265 14.13 -9.66 2.94
CA ILE A 265 14.48 -11.06 2.67
C ILE A 265 16.00 -11.18 2.83
N ALA A 266 16.47 -12.11 3.66
CA ALA A 266 17.88 -12.21 4.06
C ALA A 266 18.82 -12.30 2.85
N PRO A 267 20.02 -11.69 2.87
CA PRO A 267 20.98 -11.77 1.77
C PRO A 267 21.36 -13.22 1.42
N ARG A 268 21.33 -14.11 2.42
CA ARG A 268 21.57 -15.55 2.28
C ARG A 268 20.33 -16.29 2.80
N GLY A 269 19.75 -17.17 1.97
CA GLY A 269 18.60 -17.99 2.33
C GLY A 269 17.24 -17.47 1.86
N TYR A 270 16.18 -17.97 2.49
CA TYR A 270 14.77 -17.61 2.24
C TYR A 270 14.12 -16.94 3.46
N GLU A 271 14.86 -16.79 4.55
CA GLU A 271 14.31 -16.20 5.77
C GLU A 271 14.05 -14.71 5.58
N MET A 272 12.91 -14.26 6.10
CA MET A 272 12.58 -12.84 6.13
C MET A 272 12.96 -12.27 7.49
N VAL A 273 13.83 -11.27 7.45
CA VAL A 273 14.32 -10.56 8.63
C VAL A 273 13.50 -9.29 8.81
N SER A 274 12.85 -9.20 9.97
CA SER A 274 12.15 -7.99 10.39
C SER A 274 13.16 -6.96 10.89
N PHE A 275 13.12 -5.74 10.36
CA PHE A 275 13.96 -4.62 10.76
C PHE A 275 13.08 -3.49 11.29
N GLY A 276 13.26 -3.11 12.55
CA GLY A 276 12.48 -2.09 13.24
C GLY A 276 13.32 -0.97 13.85
N MET A 277 12.67 -0.19 14.72
CA MET A 277 13.30 0.90 15.48
C MET A 277 14.50 0.40 16.30
N GLU A 278 14.38 -0.76 16.92
CA GLU A 278 15.42 -1.37 17.74
C GLU A 278 16.67 -1.73 16.92
N ASP A 279 16.49 -2.16 15.68
CA ASP A 279 17.59 -2.52 14.78
C ASP A 279 18.24 -1.26 14.20
N PHE A 280 17.43 -0.23 13.94
CA PHE A 280 17.89 1.09 13.54
C PHE A 280 18.76 1.73 14.64
N SER A 281 18.29 1.77 15.89
CA SER A 281 19.05 2.33 17.02
C SER A 281 20.34 1.57 17.30
N LYS A 282 20.34 0.24 17.16
CA LYS A 282 21.60 -0.54 17.27
C LYS A 282 22.63 -0.14 16.22
N ARG A 283 22.20 0.27 15.03
CA ARG A 283 23.08 0.58 13.89
C ARG A 283 23.49 2.05 13.83
N TYR A 284 22.60 2.96 14.22
CA TYR A 284 22.78 4.42 14.06
C TYR A 284 22.75 5.20 15.38
N GLY A 285 22.65 4.51 16.53
CA GLY A 285 22.66 5.13 17.86
C GLY A 285 21.36 5.89 18.15
N ASP A 286 21.50 7.09 18.69
CA ASP A 286 20.39 7.96 19.12
C ASP A 286 19.71 8.70 17.95
N LEU A 287 20.15 8.44 16.72
CA LEU A 287 19.56 9.03 15.53
C LEU A 287 18.09 8.64 15.41
N LYS A 288 17.24 9.59 15.04
CA LYS A 288 15.85 9.30 14.67
C LYS A 288 15.76 8.87 13.20
N PRO A 289 14.86 7.95 12.83
CA PRO A 289 14.58 7.61 11.43
C PRO A 289 14.44 8.82 10.51
N SER A 290 13.70 9.85 10.93
CA SER A 290 13.49 11.07 10.15
C SER A 290 14.78 11.83 9.82
N GLN A 291 15.85 11.65 10.59
CA GLN A 291 17.16 12.26 10.37
C GLN A 291 18.07 11.42 9.47
N PHE A 292 17.65 10.19 9.11
CA PHE A 292 18.42 9.34 8.22
C PHE A 292 18.59 9.98 6.84
N VAL A 293 17.61 10.78 6.41
CA VAL A 293 17.67 11.56 5.16
C VAL A 293 18.85 12.53 5.16
N ASP A 294 19.11 13.17 6.30
CA ASP A 294 20.22 14.12 6.46
C ASP A 294 21.57 13.40 6.35
N VAL A 295 21.67 12.21 6.97
CA VAL A 295 22.87 11.37 6.90
C VAL A 295 23.14 10.94 5.46
N VAL A 296 22.13 10.46 4.73
CA VAL A 296 22.29 10.06 3.32
C VAL A 296 22.63 11.25 2.43
N SER A 297 22.09 12.44 2.73
CA SER A 297 22.42 13.67 1.98
C SER A 297 23.90 14.07 2.13
N LEU A 298 24.47 13.91 3.33
CA LEU A 298 25.88 14.20 3.57
C LEU A 298 26.81 13.15 2.94
N VAL A 299 26.44 11.88 3.05
CA VAL A 299 27.27 10.76 2.55
C VAL A 299 27.15 10.60 1.03
N GLY A 300 26.03 11.01 0.46
CA GLY A 300 25.62 10.68 -0.89
C GLY A 300 25.10 9.25 -1.01
N ASP A 301 24.68 8.91 -2.23
CA ASP A 301 24.26 7.56 -2.58
C ASP A 301 24.83 7.12 -3.93
N ARG A 302 25.86 6.27 -3.86
CA ARG A 302 26.48 5.68 -5.05
C ARG A 302 25.50 4.84 -5.88
N CYS A 303 24.51 4.18 -5.27
CA CYS A 303 23.53 3.36 -6.00
C CYS A 303 22.58 4.20 -6.86
N ASP A 304 22.37 5.46 -6.47
CA ASP A 304 21.52 6.45 -7.14
C ASP A 304 22.34 7.51 -7.90
N ASN A 305 23.67 7.37 -7.93
CA ASN A 305 24.61 8.34 -8.46
C ASN A 305 24.51 9.74 -7.81
N ILE A 306 24.05 9.81 -6.56
CA ILE A 306 23.97 11.06 -5.80
C ILE A 306 25.33 11.32 -5.14
N PRO A 307 26.04 12.41 -5.47
CA PRO A 307 27.29 12.74 -4.81
C PRO A 307 27.03 13.17 -3.35
N GLY A 308 27.97 12.82 -2.47
CA GLY A 308 27.99 13.30 -1.09
C GLY A 308 28.90 14.52 -0.94
N VAL A 309 29.05 14.98 0.30
CA VAL A 309 30.02 16.01 0.67
C VAL A 309 31.40 15.38 0.79
N ASP A 310 32.39 15.95 0.09
CA ASP A 310 33.76 15.46 0.11
C ASP A 310 34.32 15.37 1.54
N GLY A 311 34.90 14.22 1.88
CA GLY A 311 35.47 13.95 3.20
C GLY A 311 34.45 13.52 4.27
N ILE A 312 33.14 13.51 3.99
CA ILE A 312 32.11 13.11 4.94
C ILE A 312 31.61 11.68 4.67
N GLY A 313 32.16 10.71 5.40
CA GLY A 313 31.67 9.33 5.40
C GLY A 313 30.55 9.09 6.42
N ASN A 314 29.97 7.88 6.42
CA ASN A 314 28.85 7.49 7.33
C ASN A 314 29.09 7.84 8.80
N VAL A 315 30.30 7.59 9.32
CA VAL A 315 30.64 7.86 10.74
C VAL A 315 30.59 9.36 11.04
N HIS A 316 31.22 10.16 10.19
CA HIS A 316 31.26 11.62 10.36
C HIS A 316 29.86 12.22 10.16
N ALA A 317 29.09 11.74 9.18
CA ALA A 317 27.72 12.20 8.96
C ALA A 317 26.83 11.95 10.20
N VAL A 318 26.88 10.75 10.79
CA VAL A 318 26.13 10.45 12.02
C VAL A 318 26.58 11.36 13.17
N GLN A 319 27.88 11.58 13.35
CA GLN A 319 28.40 12.49 14.39
C GLN A 319 27.91 13.93 14.20
N LEU A 320 27.89 14.44 12.96
CA LEU A 320 27.43 15.79 12.65
C LEU A 320 25.93 15.95 12.95
N ILE A 321 25.10 15.01 12.49
CA ILE A 321 23.65 15.06 12.72
C ILE A 321 23.31 14.87 14.20
N SER A 322 24.01 13.99 14.92
CA SER A 322 23.83 13.86 16.37
C SER A 322 24.23 15.12 17.14
N LYS A 323 25.24 15.86 16.67
CA LYS A 323 25.73 17.07 17.33
C LYS A 323 24.89 18.31 17.02
N PHE A 324 24.47 18.47 15.77
CA PHE A 324 23.86 19.72 15.28
C PHE A 324 22.36 19.60 14.98
N GLY A 325 21.78 18.39 15.01
CA GLY A 325 20.38 18.18 14.70
C GLY A 325 20.14 17.97 13.20
N MET A 326 19.04 18.50 12.67
CA MET A 326 18.57 18.23 11.31
C MET A 326 19.19 19.22 10.29
N LEU A 327 19.41 18.76 9.07
CA LEU A 327 19.81 19.63 7.95
C LEU A 327 18.60 20.24 7.24
N PHE A 328 17.53 19.46 7.11
CA PHE A 328 16.25 19.93 6.56
C PHE A 328 15.26 20.19 7.70
N CYS A 329 14.75 21.43 7.78
CA CYS A 329 13.68 21.82 8.68
C CYS A 329 12.31 21.36 8.18
#